data_AF-F3Y8W1-F1
#
_entry.id   AF-F3Y8W1-F1
#
_cell.length_a   1.000
_cell.length_b   1.000
_cell.length_c   1.000
_cell.angle_alpha   90.00
_cell.angle_beta   90.00
_cell.angle_gamma   90.00
#
_symmetry.space_group_name_H-M   'P 1'
#
loop_
_entity.id
_entity.type
_entity.pdbx_description
1 polymer ?
#
loop_
_entity_poly.entity_id
_entity_poly.type
_entity_poly.pdbx_seq_one_letter_code
_entity_poly.pdbx_strand_id
1 'polypeptide(L)'
;MTKYDSKEYLAKLDAFWRAANYISVGQLYLKDNPLLDRPIETTDVKVHPIGHWGTISGQNFIYAHLNRVINKYDLNMFYVEGPGHGGQVMVDRSWYLILI
;
A
#
# COMPACT_ATOMS: atom_id res chain seq x y z
N MET A 1 -25.14 2.08 9.38
CA MET A 1 -24.48 2.85 8.32
C MET A 1 -23.06 3.16 8.77
N THR A 2 -22.05 2.81 7.97
CA THR A 2 -20.63 3.02 8.32
C THR A 2 -20.31 4.51 8.41
N LYS A 3 -19.64 4.93 9.50
CA LYS A 3 -19.21 6.33 9.70
C LYS A 3 -17.79 6.51 9.16
N TYR A 4 -17.68 6.82 7.87
CA TYR A 4 -16.40 6.98 7.17
C TYR A 4 -15.52 8.14 7.66
N ASP A 5 -16.06 9.06 8.48
CA ASP A 5 -15.35 10.20 9.07
C ASP A 5 -15.02 9.97 10.56
N SER A 6 -15.34 8.80 11.13
CA SER A 6 -15.04 8.52 12.55
C SER A 6 -13.54 8.31 12.76
N LYS A 7 -13.04 8.60 13.96
CA LYS A 7 -11.63 8.39 14.32
C LYS A 7 -11.22 6.92 14.15
N GLU A 8 -12.11 6.00 14.48
CA GLU A 8 -11.90 4.55 14.38
C GLU A 8 -11.77 4.11 12.91
N TYR A 9 -12.59 4.68 12.01
CA TYR A 9 -12.47 4.41 10.58
C TYR A 9 -11.17 4.97 10.02
N LEU A 10 -10.81 6.20 10.38
CA LEU A 10 -9.57 6.83 9.93
C LEU A 10 -8.33 6.09 10.47
N ALA A 11 -8.40 5.51 11.66
CA ALA A 11 -7.33 4.65 12.18
C ALA A 11 -7.16 3.35 11.36
N LYS A 12 -8.26 2.75 10.89
CA LYS A 12 -8.19 1.59 9.96
C LYS A 12 -7.62 1.99 8.60
N LEU A 13 -7.99 3.17 8.09
CA LEU A 13 -7.45 3.70 6.84
C LEU A 13 -5.93 3.97 6.95
N ASP A 14 -5.47 4.55 8.07
CA ASP A 14 -4.05 4.73 8.36
C ASP A 14 -3.32 3.38 8.42
N ALA A 15 -3.89 2.40 9.13
CA ALA A 15 -3.32 1.05 9.18
C ALA A 15 -3.21 0.41 7.79
N PHE A 16 -4.23 0.58 6.94
CA PHE A 16 -4.20 0.10 5.55
C PHE A 16 -3.15 0.82 4.69
N TRP A 17 -2.99 2.14 4.85
CA TRP A 17 -1.92 2.89 4.19
C TRP A 17 -0.53 2.42 4.62
N ARG A 18 -0.31 2.22 5.92
CA ARG A 18 0.95 1.72 6.47
C ARG A 18 1.25 0.29 6.04
N ALA A 19 0.25 -0.58 6.01
CA ALA A 19 0.39 -1.95 5.52
C ALA A 19 0.84 -1.96 4.04
N ALA A 20 0.25 -1.10 3.20
CA ALA A 20 0.66 -0.96 1.81
C ALA A 20 2.11 -0.47 1.70
N ASN A 21 2.49 0.57 2.46
CA ASN A 21 3.86 1.06 2.48
C ASN A 21 4.86 -0.01 2.93
N TYR A 22 4.49 -0.82 3.92
CA TYR A 22 5.30 -1.93 4.41
C TYR A 22 5.56 -2.96 3.30
N ILE A 23 4.51 -3.38 2.58
CA ILE A 23 4.65 -4.32 1.46
C ILE A 23 5.51 -3.71 0.35
N SER A 24 5.30 -2.43 -0.02
CA SER A 24 6.10 -1.79 -1.06
C SER A 24 7.60 -1.72 -0.72
N VAL A 25 7.94 -1.47 0.55
CA VAL A 25 9.33 -1.53 1.04
C VAL A 25 9.85 -2.97 1.01
N GLY A 26 9.04 -3.93 1.45
CA GLY A 26 9.37 -5.35 1.38
C GLY A 26 9.68 -5.79 -0.05
N GLN A 27 8.86 -5.40 -1.04
CA GLN A 27 9.12 -5.67 -2.44
C GLN A 27 10.39 -5.00 -2.96
N LEU A 28 10.72 -3.79 -2.48
CA LEU A 28 11.90 -3.07 -2.94
C LEU A 28 13.18 -3.72 -2.41
N TYR A 29 13.20 -4.16 -1.15
CA TYR A 29 14.43 -4.52 -0.45
C TYR A 29 14.54 -6.00 -0.07
N LEU A 30 13.45 -6.68 0.24
CA LEU A 30 13.48 -8.04 0.78
C LEU A 30 13.26 -9.09 -0.31
N LYS A 31 13.93 -10.24 -0.15
CA LYS A 31 13.71 -11.48 -0.91
C LYS A 31 13.26 -12.65 -0.03
N ASP A 32 13.37 -12.52 1.29
CA ASP A 32 12.87 -13.47 2.29
C ASP A 32 12.51 -12.71 3.59
N ASN A 33 11.88 -13.39 4.56
CA ASN A 33 11.45 -12.87 5.86
C ASN A 33 10.57 -11.60 5.77
N PRO A 34 9.53 -11.56 4.91
CA PRO A 34 8.74 -10.36 4.70
C PRO A 34 7.92 -9.91 5.91
N LEU A 35 7.72 -10.76 6.92
CA LEU A 35 6.98 -10.45 8.15
C LEU A 35 7.86 -10.21 9.38
N LEU A 36 9.19 -10.34 9.23
CA LEU A 36 10.15 -10.17 10.31
C LEU A 36 9.92 -11.13 11.49
N ASP A 37 9.56 -12.38 11.21
CA ASP A 37 9.34 -13.44 12.21
C ASP A 37 10.63 -13.77 12.99
N ARG A 38 11.77 -13.38 12.42
CA ARG A 38 13.12 -13.40 13.02
C ARG A 38 13.84 -12.08 12.69
N PRO A 39 14.90 -11.69 13.44
CA PRO A 39 15.74 -10.55 13.09
C PRO A 39 16.23 -10.61 11.63
N ILE A 40 16.34 -9.46 10.97
CA ILE A 40 16.79 -9.37 9.58
C ILE A 40 18.24 -9.82 9.46
N GLU A 41 18.50 -10.67 8.48
CA GLU A 41 19.83 -11.09 8.07
C GLU A 41 20.19 -10.54 6.68
N THR A 42 21.47 -10.51 6.34
CA THR A 42 21.93 -10.07 5.01
C THR A 42 21.37 -10.95 3.89
N THR A 43 21.05 -12.20 4.20
CA THR A 43 20.41 -13.18 3.33
C THR A 43 18.97 -12.80 2.99
N ASP A 44 18.26 -12.03 3.81
CA ASP A 44 16.89 -11.58 3.56
C ASP A 44 16.82 -10.44 2.54
N VAL A 45 17.90 -9.66 2.39
CA VAL A 45 17.94 -8.47 1.54
C VAL A 45 18.36 -8.84 0.12
N LYS A 46 17.75 -8.20 -0.88
CA LYS A 46 18.15 -8.32 -2.28
C LYS A 46 19.58 -7.82 -2.48
N VAL A 47 20.36 -8.54 -3.29
CA VAL A 47 21.73 -8.13 -3.65
C VAL A 47 21.73 -6.81 -4.43
N HIS A 48 20.72 -6.63 -5.28
CA HIS A 48 20.51 -5.41 -6.05
C HIS A 48 19.05 -4.95 -5.89
N PRO A 49 18.74 -4.09 -4.88
CA PRO A 49 17.44 -3.46 -4.75
C PRO A 49 17.19 -2.54 -5.96
N ILE A 50 16.11 -2.80 -6.70
CA ILE A 50 15.72 -2.02 -7.88
C ILE A 50 14.26 -1.62 -7.72
N GLY A 51 13.98 -0.34 -7.98
CA GLY A 51 12.64 0.23 -7.96
C GLY A 51 12.70 1.68 -7.48
N HIS A 52 11.52 2.30 -7.37
CA HIS A 52 11.38 3.66 -6.88
C HIS A 52 10.66 3.65 -5.54
N TRP A 53 10.95 4.62 -4.67
CA TRP A 53 10.23 4.82 -3.41
C TRP A 53 9.52 6.17 -3.36
N GLY A 54 10.15 7.23 -3.87
CA GLY A 54 9.73 8.61 -3.62
C GLY A 54 8.25 8.92 -3.91
N THR A 55 7.66 8.30 -4.93
CA THR A 55 6.24 8.50 -5.27
C THR A 55 5.29 7.54 -4.54
N ILE A 56 5.77 6.38 -4.08
CA ILE A 56 4.93 5.26 -3.64
C ILE A 56 4.08 5.62 -2.42
N SER A 57 4.68 6.17 -1.37
CA SER A 57 3.95 6.45 -0.13
C SER A 57 2.79 7.43 -0.35
N GLY A 58 3.01 8.46 -1.18
CA GLY A 58 1.98 9.44 -1.55
C GLY A 58 0.88 8.83 -2.41
N GLN A 59 1.23 7.97 -3.38
CA GLN A 59 0.25 7.23 -4.16
C GLN A 59 -0.56 6.25 -3.30
N ASN A 60 0.10 5.51 -2.40
CA ASN A 60 -0.57 4.61 -1.46
C ASN A 60 -1.55 5.36 -0.56
N PHE A 61 -1.21 6.58 -0.12
CA PHE A 61 -2.10 7.44 0.66
C PHE A 61 -3.34 7.82 -0.15
N ILE A 62 -3.14 8.34 -1.36
CA ILE A 62 -4.25 8.73 -2.26
C ILE A 62 -5.14 7.52 -2.54
N TYR A 63 -4.56 6.35 -2.86
CA TYR A 63 -5.30 5.14 -3.14
C TYR A 63 -6.16 4.69 -1.95
N ALA A 64 -5.63 4.73 -0.72
CA ALA A 64 -6.38 4.41 0.49
C ALA A 64 -7.61 5.33 0.66
N HIS A 65 -7.44 6.63 0.38
CA HIS A 65 -8.53 7.60 0.42
C HIS A 65 -9.53 7.44 -0.74
N LEU A 66 -9.10 7.04 -1.93
CA LEU A 66 -9.99 6.73 -3.05
C LEU A 66 -10.84 5.49 -2.76
N ASN A 67 -10.27 4.44 -2.17
CA ASN A 67 -11.04 3.26 -1.72
C ASN A 67 -12.14 3.66 -0.72
N ARG A 68 -11.81 4.53 0.25
CA ARG A 68 -12.81 5.09 1.16
C ARG A 68 -13.93 5.84 0.41
N VAL A 69 -13.58 6.63 -0.61
CA VAL A 69 -14.55 7.40 -1.40
C VAL A 69 -15.45 6.48 -2.23
N ILE A 70 -14.90 5.43 -2.84
CA ILE A 70 -15.67 4.37 -3.53
C ILE A 70 -16.71 3.77 -2.60
N ASN A 71 -16.30 3.32 -1.41
CA ASN A 71 -17.20 2.64 -0.47
C ASN A 71 -18.19 3.58 0.23
N LYS A 72 -17.83 4.86 0.42
CA LYS A 72 -18.73 5.86 1.03
C LYS A 72 -19.86 6.26 0.09
N TYR A 73 -19.59 6.35 -1.21
CA TYR A 73 -20.50 6.94 -2.19
C TYR A 73 -20.95 5.98 -3.29
N ASP A 74 -20.59 4.69 -3.20
CA ASP A 74 -20.93 3.64 -4.18
C ASP A 74 -20.53 4.03 -5.61
N LEU A 75 -19.27 4.47 -5.78
CA LEU A 75 -18.77 4.97 -7.05
C LEU A 75 -18.13 3.87 -7.89
N ASN A 76 -18.43 3.88 -9.18
CA ASN A 76 -17.63 3.17 -10.18
C ASN A 76 -16.42 4.03 -10.56
N MET A 77 -15.22 3.65 -10.09
CA MET A 77 -13.99 4.43 -10.26
C MET A 77 -12.84 3.52 -10.67
N PHE A 78 -11.93 4.06 -11.48
CA PHE A 78 -10.62 3.48 -11.77
C PHE A 78 -9.52 4.51 -11.47
N TYR A 79 -8.32 4.02 -11.14
CA TYR A 79 -7.14 4.86 -10.88
C TYR A 79 -6.20 4.84 -12.09
N VAL A 80 -5.76 6.01 -12.53
CA VAL A 80 -4.70 6.14 -13.55
C VAL A 80 -3.44 6.61 -12.85
N GLU A 81 -2.45 5.73 -12.76
CA GLU A 81 -1.14 6.06 -12.19
C GLU A 81 -0.36 6.97 -13.16
N GLY A 82 -0.27 8.25 -12.81
CA GLY A 82 0.57 9.21 -13.54
C GLY A 82 2.07 8.89 -13.39
N PRO A 83 2.63 8.88 -12.17
CA PRO A 83 4.03 8.53 -11.93
C PRO A 83 4.25 7.00 -11.93
N GLY A 84 4.01 6.35 -13.08
CA GLY A 84 4.04 4.89 -13.27
C GLY A 84 5.37 4.18 -13.00
N HIS A 85 6.44 4.91 -12.70
CA HIS A 85 7.69 4.33 -12.23
C HIS A 85 7.57 3.76 -10.80
N GLY A 86 6.49 4.09 -10.09
CA GLY A 86 6.10 3.52 -8.80
C GLY A 86 5.22 2.28 -8.88
N GLY A 87 5.36 1.46 -9.93
CA GLY A 87 4.45 0.34 -10.25
C GLY A 87 4.19 -0.69 -9.14
N GLN A 88 4.99 -0.72 -8.07
CA GLN A 88 4.66 -1.45 -6.84
C GLN A 88 3.29 -1.05 -6.27
N VAL A 89 2.87 0.21 -6.44
CA VAL A 89 1.54 0.70 -6.04
C VAL A 89 0.45 -0.14 -6.71
N MET A 90 0.56 -0.45 -7.99
CA MET A 90 -0.46 -1.25 -8.68
C MET A 90 -0.34 -2.75 -8.37
N VAL A 91 0.88 -3.26 -8.19
CA VAL A 91 1.12 -4.68 -7.84
C VAL A 91 0.59 -4.97 -6.43
N ASP A 92 0.95 -4.16 -5.42
CA ASP A 92 0.50 -4.30 -4.04
C ASP A 92 -1.03 -4.22 -3.91
N ARG A 93 -1.65 -3.34 -4.72
CA ARG A 93 -3.09 -3.10 -4.66
C ARG A 93 -3.89 -4.14 -5.43
N SER A 94 -3.36 -4.73 -6.49
CA SER A 94 -4.04 -5.80 -7.23
C SER A 94 -4.33 -7.04 -6.36
N TRP A 95 -3.53 -7.28 -5.32
CA TRP A 95 -3.72 -8.39 -4.36
C TRP A 95 -4.78 -8.14 -3.27
N TYR A 96 -5.17 -6.89 -3.02
CA TYR A 96 -6.07 -6.53 -1.91
C TYR A 96 -7.19 -5.58 -2.36
N LEU A 97 -7.62 -5.72 -3.61
CA LEU A 97 -8.28 -4.66 -4.39
C LEU A 97 -9.44 -3.94 -3.66
N ILE A 98 -10.14 -4.59 -2.71
CA ILE A 98 -11.11 -3.93 -1.83
C ILE A 98 -11.11 -4.61 -0.44
N LEU A 99 -10.60 -3.95 0.60
CA LEU A 99 -10.58 -4.50 1.99
C LEU A 99 -11.14 -3.55 3.08
N ILE A 100 -11.60 -2.34 2.75
CA ILE A 100 -12.00 -1.33 3.76
C ILE A 100 -13.46 -0.91 3.63
#